data_AF-A0A1M6W3V2-F1
#
_entry.id   AF-A0A1M6W3V2-F1
#
_cell.length_a   1.000
_cell.length_b   1.000
_cell.length_c   1.000
_cell.angle_alpha   90.00
_cell.angle_beta   90.00
_cell.angle_gamma   90.00
#
_symmetry.space_group_name_H-M   'P 1'
#
loop_
_entity.id
_entity.type
_entity.pdbx_description
1 polymer ?
#
loop_
_entity_poly.entity_id
_entity_poly.type
_entity_poly.pdbx_seq_one_letter_code
_entity_poly.pdbx_strand_id
1 'polypeptide(L)'
;MKITNLNITTEVNILFYSRKVIIAFLLFSFIFILSLFRKNLNDSVQITLFLLSFPLAIIAGYCINIWLRNYFISQSKYPLVLSIICNVLEISRQKISSKPIDINLEEFINDNNLSLTYNYTSNPTHPILVFNRNKIRYFTQEYDWDNFKWDFYIKREGRFTKEVLKYRGINQNNTSIQDYIEFEKIEAKNHEIIILFIIHDLLFGKGLSRYY
;
A
#
# COMPACT_ATOMS: atom_id res chain seq x y z
N MET A 1 -7.88 -12.33 22.09
CA MET A 1 -8.28 -13.08 20.88
C MET A 1 -8.07 -12.13 19.71
N LYS A 2 -7.11 -12.37 18.80
CA LYS A 2 -6.88 -11.51 17.62
C LYS A 2 -7.97 -11.82 16.62
N ILE A 3 -8.81 -10.85 16.27
CA ILE A 3 -10.11 -11.09 15.62
C ILE A 3 -10.02 -11.15 14.09
N THR A 4 -8.97 -10.62 13.48
CA THR A 4 -8.83 -10.61 12.02
C THR A 4 -7.71 -11.54 11.57
N ASN A 5 -8.07 -12.78 11.21
CA ASN A 5 -7.18 -13.66 10.44
C ASN A 5 -7.24 -13.29 8.94
N LEU A 6 -7.25 -11.98 8.67
CA LEU A 6 -7.37 -11.44 7.32
C LEU A 6 -5.99 -11.40 6.68
N ASN A 7 -5.95 -11.72 5.39
CA ASN A 7 -4.76 -11.52 4.56
C ASN A 7 -4.40 -10.02 4.54
N ILE A 8 -3.11 -9.71 4.65
CA ILE A 8 -2.57 -8.34 4.65
C ILE A 8 -2.99 -7.55 3.41
N THR A 9 -3.11 -8.20 2.24
CA THR A 9 -3.63 -7.57 1.02
C THR A 9 -5.07 -7.11 1.19
N THR A 10 -5.88 -7.88 1.92
CA THR A 10 -7.28 -7.54 2.24
C THR A 10 -7.33 -6.40 3.25
N GLU A 11 -6.50 -6.44 4.29
CA GLU A 11 -6.39 -5.34 5.27
C GLU A 11 -5.99 -4.03 4.58
N VAL A 12 -4.99 -4.07 3.70
CA VAL A 12 -4.55 -2.91 2.89
C VAL A 12 -5.67 -2.39 2.00
N ASN A 13 -6.38 -3.26 1.28
CA ASN A 13 -7.49 -2.85 0.44
C ASN A 13 -8.62 -2.20 1.27
N ILE A 14 -8.99 -2.78 2.42
CA ILE A 14 -9.99 -2.18 3.31
C ILE A 14 -9.56 -0.78 3.74
N LEU A 15 -8.30 -0.59 4.15
CA LEU A 15 -7.78 0.71 4.57
C LEU A 15 -7.75 1.72 3.40
N PHE A 16 -7.35 1.28 2.21
CA PHE A 16 -7.30 2.13 1.02
C PHE A 16 -8.70 2.57 0.56
N TYR A 17 -9.64 1.64 0.45
CA TYR A 17 -11.00 1.94 -0.01
C TYR A 17 -11.85 2.63 1.05
N SER A 18 -11.70 2.30 2.33
CA SER A 18 -12.43 2.96 3.42
C SER A 18 -12.17 4.47 3.43
N ARG A 19 -10.93 4.90 3.17
CA ARG A 19 -10.61 6.33 3.00
C ARG A 19 -11.47 6.99 1.92
N LYS A 20 -11.61 6.36 0.76
CA LYS A 20 -12.41 6.89 -0.36
C LYS A 20 -13.91 6.90 -0.04
N VAL A 21 -14.41 5.81 0.54
CA VAL A 21 -15.82 5.66 0.90
C VAL A 21 -16.23 6.66 1.98
N ILE A 22 -15.40 6.86 3.01
CA ILE A 22 -15.66 7.85 4.07
C ILE A 22 -15.75 9.26 3.47
N ILE A 23 -14.80 9.64 2.60
CA ILE A 23 -14.83 10.96 1.95
C ILE A 23 -16.09 11.12 1.08
N ALA A 24 -16.42 10.12 0.26
CA ALA A 24 -17.61 10.14 -0.58
C ALA A 24 -18.91 10.24 0.24
N PHE A 25 -19.01 9.48 1.33
CA PHE A 25 -20.15 9.51 2.24
C PHE A 25 -20.32 10.88 2.91
N LEU A 26 -19.23 11.49 3.37
CA LEU A 26 -19.26 12.83 3.97
C LEU A 26 -19.66 13.91 2.96
N LEU A 27 -19.13 13.84 1.73
CA LEU A 27 -19.54 14.74 0.65
C LEU A 27 -21.02 14.59 0.30
N PHE A 28 -21.50 13.36 0.16
CA PHE A 28 -22.90 13.08 -0.15
C PHE A 28 -23.82 13.57 0.97
N SER A 29 -23.47 13.29 2.22
CA SER A 29 -24.21 13.76 3.39
C SER A 29 -24.27 15.28 3.43
N PHE A 30 -23.16 15.97 3.14
CA PHE A 30 -23.13 17.43 3.10
C PHE A 30 -24.03 18.00 1.99
N ILE A 31 -23.98 17.46 0.77
CA ILE A 31 -24.84 17.89 -0.35
C ILE A 31 -26.31 17.64 -0.02
N PHE A 32 -26.64 16.49 0.59
CA PHE A 32 -27.99 16.15 0.99
C PHE A 32 -28.54 17.14 2.03
N ILE A 33 -27.76 17.46 3.05
CA ILE A 33 -28.12 18.46 4.06
C ILE A 33 -28.27 19.85 3.39
N LEU A 34 -27.34 20.26 2.52
CA LEU A 34 -27.47 21.51 1.76
C LEU A 34 -28.79 21.57 0.97
N SER A 35 -29.17 20.47 0.31
CA SER A 35 -30.40 20.39 -0.49
C SER A 35 -31.67 20.53 0.36
N LEU A 36 -31.71 19.92 1.55
CA LEU A 36 -32.85 19.99 2.46
C LEU A 36 -33.00 21.37 3.11
N PHE A 37 -31.88 21.97 3.54
CA PHE A 37 -31.89 23.22 4.31
C PHE A 37 -31.92 24.49 3.44
N ARG A 38 -31.61 24.40 2.13
CA ARG A 38 -31.58 25.56 1.21
C ARG A 38 -32.86 26.43 1.23
N LYS A 39 -34.02 25.87 1.58
CA LYS A 39 -35.31 26.59 1.58
C LYS A 39 -35.77 27.08 2.97
N ASN A 40 -35.15 26.61 4.06
CA ASN A 40 -35.68 26.76 5.43
C ASN A 40 -34.72 27.41 6.43
N LEU A 41 -33.54 27.87 6.00
CA LEU A 41 -32.60 28.58 6.87
C LEU A 41 -33.05 30.03 7.10
N ASN A 42 -33.85 30.26 8.14
CA ASN A 42 -34.37 31.59 8.50
C ASN A 42 -33.66 32.22 9.71
N ASP A 43 -32.89 31.44 10.48
CA ASP A 43 -32.21 31.92 11.69
C ASP A 43 -30.68 31.89 11.51
N SER A 44 -30.03 32.97 11.95
CA SER A 44 -28.58 33.11 12.09
C SER A 44 -27.92 31.90 12.74
N VAL A 45 -28.53 31.32 13.78
CA VAL A 45 -28.00 30.15 14.50
C VAL A 45 -27.97 28.92 13.60
N GLN A 46 -29.01 28.71 12.78
CA GLN A 46 -29.09 27.59 11.85
C GLN A 46 -28.05 27.73 10.72
N ILE A 47 -27.83 28.95 10.23
CA ILE A 47 -26.80 29.24 9.23
C ILE A 47 -25.40 28.97 9.81
N THR A 48 -25.13 29.40 11.04
CA THR A 48 -23.84 29.15 11.71
C THR A 48 -23.60 27.66 11.95
N LEU A 49 -24.59 26.91 12.44
CA LEU A 49 -24.50 25.47 12.63
C LEU A 49 -24.27 24.72 11.30
N PHE A 50 -24.95 25.14 10.24
CA PHE A 50 -24.77 24.57 8.92
C PHE A 50 -23.35 24.80 8.38
N LEU A 51 -22.81 26.01 8.52
CA LEU A 51 -21.43 26.32 8.12
C LEU A 51 -20.38 25.55 8.93
N LEU A 52 -20.62 25.32 10.23
CA LEU A 52 -19.74 24.53 11.08
C LEU A 52 -19.83 23.01 10.83
N SER A 53 -20.95 22.52 10.28
CA SER A 53 -21.14 21.09 10.02
C SER A 53 -20.12 20.50 9.05
N PHE A 54 -19.67 21.27 8.06
CA PHE A 54 -18.70 20.83 7.06
C PHE A 54 -17.29 20.56 7.66
N PRO A 55 -16.65 21.52 8.36
CA PRO A 55 -15.37 21.24 9.01
C PRO A 55 -15.49 20.15 10.08
N LEU A 56 -16.58 20.08 10.84
CA LEU A 56 -16.85 19.00 11.79
C LEU A 56 -16.89 17.63 11.10
N ALA A 57 -17.56 17.52 9.95
CA ALA A 57 -17.63 16.30 9.16
C ALA A 57 -16.25 15.86 8.64
N ILE A 58 -15.42 16.80 8.17
CA ILE A 58 -14.04 16.51 7.74
C ILE A 58 -13.20 15.98 8.90
N ILE A 59 -13.26 16.64 10.07
CA ILE A 59 -12.53 16.23 11.27
C ILE A 59 -13.00 14.83 11.70
N ALA A 60 -14.31 14.59 11.77
CA ALA A 60 -14.86 13.29 12.12
C ALA A 60 -14.41 12.20 11.14
N GLY A 61 -14.44 12.46 9.83
CA GLY A 61 -13.94 11.53 8.82
C GLY A 61 -12.47 11.19 8.98
N TYR A 62 -11.64 12.19 9.26
CA TYR A 62 -10.21 12.01 9.53
C TYR A 62 -9.97 11.18 10.80
N CYS A 63 -10.69 11.47 11.88
CA CYS A 63 -10.62 10.71 13.13
C CYS A 63 -11.06 9.25 12.95
N ILE A 64 -12.17 9.00 12.24
CA ILE A 64 -12.65 7.64 11.94
C ILE A 64 -11.60 6.87 11.14
N ASN A 65 -10.98 7.50 10.15
CA ASN A 65 -9.93 6.85 9.34
C ASN A 65 -8.71 6.49 10.19
N ILE A 66 -8.23 7.41 11.05
CA ILE A 66 -7.13 7.11 11.98
C ILE A 66 -7.50 5.95 12.90
N TRP A 67 -8.70 5.97 13.48
CA TRP A 67 -9.16 4.94 14.40
C TRP A 67 -9.23 3.58 13.71
N LEU A 68 -9.85 3.51 12.52
CA LEU A 68 -9.97 2.31 11.72
C LEU A 68 -8.58 1.74 11.38
N ARG A 69 -7.66 2.60 10.92
CA ARG A 69 -6.28 2.20 10.64
C ARG A 69 -5.59 1.63 11.87
N ASN A 70 -5.63 2.33 13.00
CA ASN A 70 -4.98 1.86 14.23
C ASN A 70 -5.59 0.55 14.71
N TYR A 71 -6.91 0.37 14.54
CA TYR A 71 -7.59 -0.87 14.84
C TYR A 71 -7.04 -2.03 13.99
N PHE A 72 -7.03 -1.90 12.66
CA PHE A 72 -6.49 -2.95 11.77
C PHE A 72 -5.02 -3.25 12.05
N ILE A 73 -4.17 -2.22 12.21
CA ILE A 73 -2.76 -2.41 12.55
C ILE A 73 -2.61 -3.16 13.88
N SER A 74 -3.38 -2.81 14.91
CA SER A 74 -3.29 -3.47 16.21
C SER A 74 -3.76 -4.93 16.22
N GLN A 75 -4.71 -5.27 15.34
CA GLN A 75 -5.31 -6.60 15.27
C GLN A 75 -4.61 -7.53 14.27
N SER A 76 -3.84 -6.98 13.33
CA SER A 76 -3.14 -7.73 12.29
C SER A 76 -2.18 -8.76 12.89
N LYS A 77 -2.03 -9.90 12.21
CA LYS A 77 -0.99 -10.88 12.52
C LYS A 77 0.41 -10.29 12.31
N TYR A 78 0.56 -9.39 11.34
CA TYR A 78 1.81 -8.77 10.92
C TYR A 78 1.76 -7.22 11.03
N PRO A 79 1.65 -6.66 12.26
CA PRO A 79 1.35 -5.24 12.47
C PRO A 79 2.42 -4.30 11.90
N LEU A 80 3.69 -4.66 12.01
CA LEU A 80 4.79 -3.85 11.51
C LEU A 80 4.83 -3.83 9.98
N VAL A 81 4.62 -4.97 9.34
CA VAL A 81 4.54 -5.08 7.89
C VAL A 81 3.37 -4.24 7.36
N LEU A 82 2.20 -4.35 7.99
CA LEU A 82 1.03 -3.57 7.58
C LEU A 82 1.27 -2.06 7.73
N SER A 83 1.90 -1.63 8.83
CA SER A 83 2.27 -0.23 9.04
C SER A 83 3.22 0.30 7.95
N ILE A 84 4.20 -0.52 7.55
CA ILE A 84 5.13 -0.17 6.47
C ILE A 84 4.39 -0.05 5.14
N ILE A 85 3.58 -1.04 4.77
CA ILE A 85 2.81 -1.01 3.53
C ILE A 85 1.90 0.23 3.49
N CYS A 86 1.22 0.54 4.61
CA CYS A 86 0.39 1.74 4.72
C CYS A 86 1.19 3.03 4.47
N ASN A 87 2.45 3.09 4.89
CA ASN A 87 3.30 4.23 4.59
C ASN A 87 3.75 4.26 3.13
N VAL A 88 4.14 3.12 2.54
CA VAL A 88 4.55 3.03 1.12
C VAL A 88 3.42 3.45 0.19
N LEU A 89 2.19 3.09 0.53
CA LEU A 89 1.00 3.43 -0.24
C LEU A 89 0.38 4.79 0.12
N GLU A 90 1.09 5.61 0.91
CA GLU A 90 0.64 6.93 1.38
C GLU A 90 -0.73 6.92 2.12
N ILE A 91 -1.07 5.79 2.72
CA ILE A 91 -2.23 5.61 3.61
C ILE A 91 -1.90 6.19 5.00
N SER A 92 -0.63 6.15 5.41
CA SER A 92 -0.12 6.76 6.64
C SER A 92 1.24 7.44 6.46
N ARG A 93 1.63 8.23 7.47
CA ARG A 93 2.97 8.85 7.60
C ARG A 93 3.57 8.58 8.98
N GLN A 94 3.46 7.34 9.45
CA GLN A 94 3.98 6.96 10.77
C GLN A 94 5.49 6.71 10.69
N LYS A 95 6.22 7.05 11.76
CA LYS A 95 7.66 6.75 11.83
C LYS A 95 7.85 5.24 11.96
N ILE A 96 8.52 4.62 11.00
CA ILE A 96 8.80 3.18 11.00
C ILE A 96 10.10 2.93 11.77
N SER A 97 10.13 1.86 12.57
CA SER A 97 11.37 1.34 13.14
C SER A 97 12.12 0.51 12.10
N SER A 98 13.37 0.85 11.81
CA SER A 98 14.24 0.14 10.85
C SER A 98 14.90 -1.12 11.44
N LYS A 99 14.29 -1.74 12.44
CA LYS A 99 14.86 -2.94 13.07
C LYS A 99 14.53 -4.17 12.21
N PRO A 100 15.50 -5.07 11.97
CA PRO A 100 15.22 -6.35 11.34
C PRO A 100 14.18 -7.09 12.18
N ILE A 101 13.29 -7.81 11.50
CA ILE A 101 12.21 -8.55 12.13
C ILE A 101 12.45 -10.02 11.83
N ASP A 102 12.28 -10.86 12.84
CA ASP A 102 12.21 -12.29 12.67
C ASP A 102 10.81 -12.66 12.14
N ILE A 103 10.67 -12.72 10.81
CA ILE A 103 9.46 -13.15 10.12
C ILE A 103 9.79 -14.46 9.41
N ASN A 104 9.00 -15.49 9.64
CA ASN A 104 9.07 -16.68 8.80
C ASN A 104 8.44 -16.36 7.43
N LEU A 105 9.28 -16.27 6.40
CA LEU A 105 8.87 -15.94 5.03
C LEU A 105 7.83 -16.93 4.48
N GLU A 106 8.02 -18.23 4.71
CA GLU A 106 7.11 -19.28 4.22
C GLU A 106 5.74 -19.17 4.90
N GLU A 107 5.72 -18.95 6.22
CA GLU A 107 4.48 -18.72 6.96
C GLU A 107 3.76 -17.47 6.45
N PHE A 108 4.50 -16.36 6.26
CA PHE A 108 3.92 -15.11 5.77
C PHE A 108 3.34 -15.27 4.36
N ILE A 109 4.03 -15.97 3.46
CA ILE A 109 3.53 -16.21 2.10
C ILE A 109 2.25 -17.06 2.15
N ASN A 110 2.24 -18.12 2.95
CA ASN A 110 1.10 -19.03 3.07
C ASN A 110 -0.13 -18.32 3.68
N ASP A 111 0.07 -17.55 4.75
CA ASP A 111 -1.02 -16.78 5.38
C ASP A 111 -1.65 -15.75 4.45
N ASN A 112 -0.84 -15.19 3.55
CA ASN A 112 -1.25 -14.10 2.65
C ASN A 112 -1.49 -14.58 1.20
N ASN A 113 -1.44 -15.89 0.94
CA ASN A 113 -1.59 -16.48 -0.41
C ASN A 113 -0.82 -15.72 -1.50
N LEU A 114 0.41 -15.29 -1.19
CA LEU A 114 1.21 -14.47 -2.11
C LEU A 114 1.85 -15.35 -3.18
N SER A 115 1.82 -14.89 -4.44
CA SER A 115 2.59 -15.55 -5.49
C SER A 115 4.07 -15.16 -5.40
N LEU A 116 4.97 -16.12 -5.53
CA LEU A 116 6.41 -15.83 -5.69
C LEU A 116 6.83 -15.67 -7.15
N THR A 117 5.96 -16.04 -8.09
CA THR A 117 6.23 -15.97 -9.53
C THR A 117 5.16 -15.15 -10.20
N TYR A 118 5.58 -14.12 -10.92
CA TYR A 118 4.69 -13.27 -11.69
C TYR A 118 5.07 -13.32 -13.15
N ASN A 119 4.05 -13.42 -14.00
CA ASN A 119 4.17 -13.58 -15.44
C ASN A 119 3.77 -12.30 -16.15
N TYR A 120 4.07 -12.23 -17.45
CA TYR A 120 3.57 -11.17 -18.30
C TYR A 120 2.05 -11.23 -18.42
N THR A 121 1.38 -10.07 -18.37
CA THR A 121 -0.06 -9.96 -18.64
C THR A 121 -0.43 -10.44 -20.05
N SER A 122 0.46 -10.24 -21.02
CA SER A 122 0.29 -10.70 -22.40
C SER A 122 0.69 -12.15 -22.64
N ASN A 123 1.46 -12.76 -21.74
CA ASN A 123 1.91 -14.15 -21.87
C ASN A 123 2.09 -14.80 -20.48
N PRO A 124 1.06 -15.52 -19.98
CA PRO A 124 1.07 -16.11 -18.64
C PRO A 124 2.05 -17.28 -18.49
N THR A 125 2.68 -17.75 -19.58
CA THR A 125 3.68 -18.84 -19.52
C THR A 125 5.11 -18.34 -19.33
N HIS A 126 5.32 -17.02 -19.32
CA HIS A 126 6.64 -16.42 -19.24
C HIS A 126 6.84 -15.65 -17.94
N PRO A 127 7.58 -16.23 -16.97
CA PRO A 127 7.85 -15.57 -15.70
C PRO A 127 8.79 -14.39 -15.92
N ILE A 128 8.32 -13.20 -15.53
CA ILE A 128 9.06 -11.94 -15.61
C ILE A 128 9.68 -11.58 -14.26
N LEU A 129 9.04 -11.92 -13.14
CA LEU A 129 9.51 -11.58 -11.81
C LEU A 129 9.36 -12.78 -10.88
N VAL A 130 10.45 -13.26 -10.32
CA VAL A 130 10.46 -14.40 -9.39
C VAL A 130 11.22 -14.04 -8.12
N PHE A 131 10.56 -14.23 -6.99
CA PHE A 131 11.12 -14.05 -5.66
C PHE A 131 11.57 -15.40 -5.11
N ASN A 132 12.85 -15.49 -4.78
CA ASN A 132 13.44 -16.59 -4.04
C ASN A 132 13.98 -16.05 -2.71
N ARG A 133 14.19 -16.93 -1.74
CA ARG A 133 14.62 -16.55 -0.38
C ARG A 133 15.81 -15.56 -0.37
N ASN A 134 16.83 -15.80 -1.19
CA ASN A 134 18.05 -14.99 -1.22
C ASN A 134 18.25 -14.22 -2.54
N LYS A 135 17.35 -14.39 -3.50
CA LYS A 135 17.55 -13.92 -4.87
C LYS A 135 16.26 -13.41 -5.47
N ILE A 136 16.40 -12.48 -6.40
CA ILE A 136 15.33 -12.03 -7.27
C ILE A 136 15.72 -12.25 -8.71
N ARG A 137 14.82 -12.84 -9.47
CA ARG A 137 14.95 -12.95 -10.91
C ARG A 137 14.02 -11.95 -11.57
N TYR A 138 14.58 -11.06 -12.37
CA TYR A 138 13.83 -10.21 -13.28
C TYR A 138 14.23 -10.58 -14.72
N PHE A 139 13.26 -11.04 -15.50
CA PHE A 139 13.49 -11.70 -16.78
C PHE A 139 14.48 -12.87 -16.68
N THR A 140 15.63 -12.73 -17.33
CA THR A 140 16.74 -13.69 -17.37
C THR A 140 17.86 -13.32 -16.40
N GLN A 141 17.73 -12.22 -15.67
CA GLN A 141 18.74 -11.74 -14.76
C GLN A 141 18.38 -12.10 -13.32
N GLU A 142 19.35 -12.65 -12.61
CA GLU A 142 19.28 -12.94 -11.19
C GLU A 142 20.12 -11.91 -10.43
N TYR A 143 19.59 -11.46 -9.29
CA TYR A 143 20.29 -10.56 -8.38
C TYR A 143 20.23 -11.15 -6.98
N ASP A 144 21.34 -11.09 -6.26
CA ASP A 144 21.35 -11.40 -4.84
C ASP A 144 20.60 -10.32 -4.08
N TRP A 145 19.68 -10.76 -3.21
CA TRP A 145 18.84 -9.83 -2.47
C TRP A 145 19.68 -8.92 -1.57
N ASP A 146 20.85 -9.38 -1.09
CA ASP A 146 21.82 -8.60 -0.30
C ASP A 146 22.33 -7.34 -1.01
N ASN A 147 22.38 -7.35 -2.35
CA ASN A 147 22.87 -6.22 -3.14
C ASN A 147 21.77 -5.53 -3.95
N PHE A 148 20.55 -6.05 -3.92
CA PHE A 148 19.39 -5.45 -4.57
C PHE A 148 18.85 -4.26 -3.78
N LYS A 149 18.69 -3.11 -4.43
CA LYS A 149 18.05 -1.91 -3.87
C LYS A 149 16.93 -1.51 -4.81
N TRP A 150 15.80 -1.12 -4.26
CA TRP A 150 14.68 -0.62 -5.04
C TRP A 150 14.23 0.73 -4.53
N ASP A 151 13.40 1.42 -5.29
CA ASP A 151 12.66 2.63 -4.92
C ASP A 151 11.32 2.59 -5.67
N PHE A 152 10.22 2.75 -4.95
CA PHE A 152 8.86 2.77 -5.51
C PHE A 152 8.37 4.21 -5.69
N TYR A 153 7.78 4.52 -6.84
CA TYR A 153 7.13 5.79 -7.09
C TYR A 153 5.99 5.66 -8.11
N ILE A 154 5.07 6.63 -8.05
CA ILE A 154 3.97 6.73 -9.01
C ILE A 154 4.36 7.75 -10.09
N LYS A 155 4.50 7.28 -11.33
CA LYS A 155 4.80 8.12 -12.49
C LYS A 155 3.51 8.54 -13.18
N ARG A 156 3.34 9.84 -13.45
CA ARG A 156 2.25 10.33 -14.32
C ARG A 156 2.61 10.15 -15.78
N GLU A 157 1.73 9.54 -16.55
CA GLU A 157 1.86 9.36 -18.00
C GLU A 157 0.57 9.86 -18.68
N GLY A 158 0.56 11.14 -19.03
CA GLY A 158 -0.62 11.82 -19.54
C GLY A 158 -1.74 11.89 -18.50
N ARG A 159 -2.88 11.25 -18.79
CA ARG A 159 -4.06 11.18 -17.90
C ARG A 159 -4.01 10.01 -16.91
N PHE A 160 -3.05 9.10 -17.07
CA PHE A 160 -2.93 7.89 -16.27
C PHE A 160 -1.74 7.97 -15.31
N THR A 161 -1.79 7.18 -14.25
CA THR A 161 -0.72 7.03 -13.26
C THR A 161 -0.24 5.60 -13.27
N LYS A 162 1.06 5.39 -13.44
CA LYS A 162 1.70 4.08 -13.44
C LYS A 162 2.52 3.88 -12.18
N GLU A 163 2.39 2.70 -11.60
CA GLU A 163 3.24 2.24 -10.51
C GLU A 163 4.55 1.70 -11.09
N VAL A 164 5.68 2.28 -10.65
CA VAL A 164 7.01 1.93 -11.13
C VAL A 164 7.91 1.65 -9.94
N LEU A 165 8.69 0.57 -10.04
CA LEU A 165 9.74 0.25 -9.10
C LEU A 165 11.08 0.33 -9.81
N LYS A 166 11.85 1.35 -9.50
CA LYS A 166 13.24 1.45 -9.95
C LYS A 166 14.09 0.56 -9.08
N TYR A 167 15.06 -0.12 -9.66
CA TYR A 167 15.99 -0.92 -8.90
C TYR A 167 17.44 -0.75 -9.35
N ARG A 168 18.35 -1.14 -8.47
CA ARG A 168 19.77 -1.28 -8.72
C ARG A 168 20.27 -2.54 -8.06
N GLY A 169 21.01 -3.36 -8.79
CA GLY A 169 21.57 -4.60 -8.27
C GLY A 169 22.80 -5.03 -9.06
N ILE A 170 23.56 -5.95 -8.48
CA ILE A 170 24.63 -6.65 -9.16
C ILE A 170 24.04 -7.97 -9.64
N ASN A 171 24.09 -8.24 -10.95
CA ASN A 171 23.53 -9.46 -11.51
C ASN A 171 24.49 -10.65 -11.37
N GLN A 172 24.06 -11.83 -11.83
CA GLN A 172 24.87 -13.05 -11.84
C GLN A 172 26.20 -12.95 -12.61
N ASN A 173 26.33 -11.97 -13.52
CA ASN A 173 27.55 -11.71 -14.29
C ASN A 173 28.46 -10.66 -13.61
N ASN A 174 28.18 -10.31 -12.35
CA ASN A 174 28.87 -9.27 -11.59
C ASN A 174 28.82 -7.87 -12.24
N THR A 175 27.76 -7.60 -13.00
CA THR A 175 27.52 -6.28 -13.61
C THR A 175 26.48 -5.50 -12.81
N SER A 176 26.80 -4.25 -12.49
CA SER A 176 25.86 -3.34 -11.83
C SER A 176 24.85 -2.82 -12.84
N ILE A 177 23.57 -3.12 -12.62
CA ILE A 177 22.47 -2.71 -13.49
C ILE A 177 21.53 -1.81 -12.71
N GLN A 178 21.01 -0.80 -13.38
CA GLN A 178 19.94 0.06 -12.88
C GLN A 178 18.82 0.09 -13.91
N ASP A 179 17.64 -0.32 -13.52
CA ASP A 179 16.48 -0.45 -14.42
C ASP A 179 15.17 -0.21 -13.65
N TYR A 180 14.03 -0.42 -14.29
CA TYR A 180 12.70 -0.23 -13.73
C TYR A 180 11.75 -1.39 -14.06
N ILE A 181 10.88 -1.69 -13.10
CA ILE A 181 9.79 -2.66 -13.21
C ILE A 181 8.49 -1.87 -13.30
N GLU A 182 7.74 -2.08 -14.40
CA GLU A 182 6.41 -1.50 -14.60
C GLU A 182 5.35 -2.53 -14.22
N PHE A 183 4.56 -2.25 -13.19
CA PHE A 183 3.64 -3.25 -12.65
C PHE A 183 2.48 -3.57 -13.59
N GLU A 184 2.09 -2.65 -14.47
CA GLU A 184 1.04 -2.87 -15.48
C GLU A 184 1.37 -4.01 -16.47
N LYS A 185 2.66 -4.34 -16.64
CA LYS A 185 3.10 -5.43 -17.52
C LYS A 185 3.06 -6.80 -16.84
N ILE A 186 2.80 -6.83 -15.53
CA ILE A 186 2.91 -8.02 -14.70
C ILE A 186 1.53 -8.41 -14.19
N GLU A 187 1.17 -9.69 -14.35
CA GLU A 187 -0.08 -10.22 -13.80
C GLU A 187 0.07 -10.46 -12.29
N ALA A 188 -0.33 -9.47 -11.49
CA ALA A 188 -0.30 -9.52 -10.03
C ALA A 188 -1.58 -8.92 -9.45
N LYS A 189 -2.04 -9.41 -8.29
CA LYS A 189 -3.13 -8.72 -7.57
C LYS A 189 -2.58 -7.47 -6.89
N ASN A 190 -3.47 -6.53 -6.61
CA ASN A 190 -3.12 -5.21 -6.09
C ASN A 190 -2.13 -5.29 -4.92
N HIS A 191 -1.00 -4.59 -5.07
CA HIS A 191 0.06 -4.42 -4.08
C HIS A 191 0.86 -5.68 -3.68
N GLU A 192 0.58 -6.87 -4.22
CA GLU A 192 1.28 -8.12 -3.87
C GLU A 192 2.80 -8.03 -4.12
N ILE A 193 3.20 -7.47 -5.27
CA ILE A 193 4.60 -7.28 -5.62
C ILE A 193 5.30 -6.39 -4.59
N ILE A 194 4.69 -5.25 -4.22
CA ILE A 194 5.23 -4.29 -3.24
C ILE A 194 5.41 -4.96 -1.88
N ILE A 195 4.43 -5.75 -1.45
CA ILE A 195 4.47 -6.47 -0.17
C ILE A 195 5.69 -7.41 -0.12
N LEU A 196 5.98 -8.12 -1.21
CA LEU A 196 7.13 -9.00 -1.29
C LEU A 196 8.45 -8.24 -1.21
N PHE A 197 8.57 -7.11 -1.91
CA PHE A 197 9.76 -6.24 -1.80
C PHE A 197 9.98 -5.75 -0.35
N ILE A 198 8.91 -5.31 0.32
CA ILE A 198 8.97 -4.85 1.72
C ILE A 198 9.41 -5.99 2.65
N ILE A 199 8.80 -7.16 2.53
CA ILE A 199 9.12 -8.30 3.41
C ILE A 199 10.56 -8.74 3.25
N HIS A 200 11.05 -8.85 2.01
CA HIS A 200 12.44 -9.24 1.79
C HIS A 200 13.40 -8.16 2.32
N ASP A 201 13.13 -6.86 2.14
CA ASP A 201 13.95 -5.81 2.76
C ASP A 201 14.03 -5.93 4.29
N LEU A 202 12.92 -6.24 4.95
CA LEU A 202 12.87 -6.43 6.40
C LEU A 202 13.66 -7.66 6.87
N LEU A 203 13.60 -8.76 6.12
CA LEU A 203 14.36 -9.98 6.41
C LEU A 203 15.86 -9.76 6.33
N PHE A 204 16.31 -8.95 5.37
CA PHE A 204 17.73 -8.65 5.16
C PHE A 204 18.19 -7.40 5.92
N GLY A 205 17.35 -6.83 6.79
CA GLY A 205 17.70 -5.66 7.60
C GLY A 205 18.06 -4.43 6.78
N LYS A 206 17.58 -4.36 5.54
CA LYS A 206 17.82 -3.21 4.66
C LYS A 206 16.93 -2.07 5.11
N GLY A 207 17.50 -0.87 5.16
CA GLY A 207 16.71 0.34 5.32
C GLY A 207 15.72 0.37 4.17
N LEU A 208 14.43 0.27 4.50
CA LEU A 208 13.32 0.35 3.56
C LEU A 208 13.65 1.44 2.53
N SER A 209 13.76 1.03 1.26
CA SER A 209 13.97 1.89 0.09
C SER A 209 13.38 3.28 0.27
N ARG A 210 14.13 4.33 -0.08
CA ARG A 210 13.78 5.72 0.26
C ARG A 210 12.47 6.11 -0.42
N TYR A 211 11.38 6.04 0.34
CA TYR A 211 10.08 6.55 -0.05
C TYR A 211 10.17 8.08 -0.16
N TYR A 212 10.05 8.62 -1.37
CA TYR A 212 9.93 10.05 -1.63
C TYR A 212 8.54 10.36 -2.18
#